data_AF-A0AAP3YJH7-F1
#
_entry.id   AF-A0AAP3YJH7-F1
#
_cell.length_a   1.000
_cell.length_b   1.000
_cell.length_c   1.000
_cell.angle_alpha   90.00
_cell.angle_beta   90.00
_cell.angle_gamma   90.00
#
_symmetry.space_group_name_H-M   'P 1'
#
loop_
_entity.id
_entity.type
_entity.pdbx_description
1 polymer ?
#
loop_
_entity_poly.entity_id
_entity_poly.type
_entity_poly.pdbx_seq_one_letter_code
_entity_poly.pdbx_strand_id
1 'polypeptide(L)'
;GKSMQQYILSKKNVITVISGLLIALGFFSHFVLENVGLSEWSLIIASVFGITPIAIQAFQAMKVKVISIDVLVSIAAIGALFIQNYEESAIVTFLFLFGHYLEQRTLNQTRSAIKELTEMAPESALKQMDNGKFEEVEVDDVDEGDILL
;
A
#
# COMPACT_ATOMS: atom_id res chain seq x y z
N GLY A 1 -10.78 14.50 14.47
CA GLY A 1 -10.12 14.85 13.20
C GLY A 1 -9.07 13.83 12.79
N LYS A 2 -7.87 13.87 13.38
CA LYS A 2 -6.73 13.02 13.00
C LYS A 2 -6.94 11.50 13.24
N SER A 3 -7.68 11.09 14.28
CA SER A 3 -7.89 9.66 14.59
C SER A 3 -8.76 8.92 13.56
N MET A 4 -9.79 9.57 13.01
CA MET A 4 -10.69 8.95 12.03
C MET A 4 -10.02 8.75 10.67
N GLN A 5 -9.11 9.67 10.29
CA GLN A 5 -8.34 9.58 9.05
C GLN A 5 -7.31 8.44 9.09
N GLN A 6 -6.61 8.29 10.22
CA GLN A 6 -5.65 7.19 10.42
C GLN A 6 -6.34 5.82 10.43
N TYR A 7 -7.54 5.73 11.01
CA TYR A 7 -8.33 4.50 11.01
C TYR A 7 -8.69 4.05 9.58
N ILE A 8 -9.22 4.96 8.74
CA ILE A 8 -9.59 4.65 7.36
C ILE A 8 -8.36 4.24 6.53
N LEU A 9 -7.23 4.93 6.69
CA LEU A 9 -5.98 4.62 5.98
C LEU A 9 -5.39 3.26 6.38
N SER A 10 -5.49 2.86 7.66
CA SER A 10 -5.06 1.54 8.13
C SER A 10 -5.87 0.37 7.52
N LYS A 11 -7.08 0.67 7.04
CA LYS A 11 -7.99 -0.30 6.43
C LYS A 11 -8.01 -0.22 4.90
N LYS A 12 -7.10 0.56 4.27
CA LYS A 12 -7.05 0.78 2.80
C LYS A 12 -7.06 -0.55 2.02
N ASN A 13 -6.29 -1.55 2.47
CA ASN A 13 -6.26 -2.88 1.82
C ASN A 13 -7.61 -3.62 1.89
N VAL A 14 -8.32 -3.51 3.02
CA VAL A 14 -9.65 -4.11 3.19
C VAL A 14 -10.66 -3.40 2.29
N ILE A 15 -10.57 -2.07 2.18
CA ILE A 15 -11.41 -1.28 1.28
C ILE A 15 -11.16 -1.67 -0.18
N THR A 16 -9.92 -1.88 -0.61
CA THR A 16 -9.57 -2.36 -1.96
C THR A 16 -10.16 -3.74 -2.26
N VAL A 17 -10.11 -4.66 -1.29
CA VAL A 17 -10.69 -6.01 -1.45
C VAL A 17 -12.21 -5.95 -1.51
N ILE A 18 -12.84 -5.14 -0.66
CA ILE A 18 -14.29 -4.94 -0.65
C ILE A 18 -14.75 -4.29 -1.96
N SER A 19 -14.07 -3.25 -2.45
CA SER A 19 -14.42 -2.62 -3.72
C SER A 19 -14.25 -3.58 -4.90
N GLY A 20 -13.18 -4.38 -4.93
CA GLY A 20 -12.99 -5.43 -5.94
C GLY A 20 -14.09 -6.49 -5.91
N LEU A 21 -14.50 -6.95 -4.72
CA LEU A 21 -15.62 -7.89 -4.54
C LEU A 21 -16.95 -7.30 -5.01
N LEU A 22 -17.22 -6.03 -4.68
CA LEU A 22 -18.44 -5.33 -5.10
C LEU A 22 -18.50 -5.13 -6.62
N ILE A 23 -17.35 -4.84 -7.27
CA ILE A 23 -17.26 -4.76 -8.73
C ILE A 23 -17.56 -6.13 -9.36
N ALA A 24 -16.94 -7.19 -8.84
CA ALA A 24 -17.19 -8.55 -9.32
C ALA A 24 -18.68 -8.95 -9.18
N LEU A 25 -19.31 -8.61 -8.05
CA LEU A 25 -20.75 -8.83 -7.84
C LEU A 25 -21.62 -7.98 -8.77
N GLY A 26 -21.26 -6.72 -9.03
CA GLY A 26 -21.97 -5.84 -9.96
C GLY A 26 -21.97 -6.40 -11.38
N PHE A 27 -20.80 -6.77 -11.89
CA PHE A 27 -20.68 -7.41 -13.21
C PHE A 27 -21.40 -8.76 -13.26
N PHE A 28 -21.31 -9.57 -12.21
CA PHE A 28 -22.03 -10.84 -12.14
C PHE A 28 -23.54 -10.64 -12.17
N SER A 29 -24.07 -9.65 -11.43
CA SER A 29 -25.50 -9.32 -11.45
C SER A 29 -25.95 -8.78 -12.81
N HIS A 30 -25.14 -7.97 -13.47
CA HIS A 30 -25.46 -7.46 -14.81
C HIS A 30 -25.53 -8.58 -15.84
N PHE A 31 -24.58 -9.53 -15.80
CA PHE A 31 -24.46 -10.60 -16.80
C PHE A 31 -25.38 -11.81 -16.54
N VAL A 32 -25.76 -12.07 -15.28
CA VAL A 32 -26.53 -13.27 -14.89
C VAL A 32 -27.99 -12.97 -14.57
N LEU A 33 -28.30 -11.79 -14.01
CA LEU A 33 -29.63 -11.50 -13.47
C LEU A 33 -30.42 -10.47 -14.31
N GLU A 34 -29.83 -9.86 -15.34
CA GLU A 34 -30.41 -8.77 -16.18
C GLU A 34 -31.06 -7.63 -15.36
N ASN A 35 -30.72 -7.50 -14.07
CA ASN A 35 -31.32 -6.53 -13.18
C ASN A 35 -30.49 -5.24 -13.17
N VAL A 36 -30.88 -4.34 -14.06
CA VAL A 36 -30.22 -3.05 -14.30
C VAL A 36 -30.09 -2.21 -13.03
N GLY A 37 -31.13 -2.20 -12.17
CA GLY A 37 -31.14 -1.39 -10.95
C GLY A 37 -30.13 -1.88 -9.91
N LEU A 38 -30.04 -3.19 -9.66
CA LEU A 38 -29.08 -3.75 -8.70
C LEU A 38 -27.63 -3.53 -9.13
N SER A 39 -27.36 -3.57 -10.44
CA SER A 39 -26.04 -3.31 -11.01
C SER A 39 -25.59 -1.87 -10.75
N GLU A 40 -26.43 -0.89 -11.05
CA GLU A 40 -26.12 0.53 -10.85
C GLU A 40 -25.85 0.86 -9.37
N TRP A 41 -26.71 0.40 -8.47
CA TRP A 41 -26.51 0.61 -7.03
C TRP A 41 -25.21 -0.02 -6.53
N SER A 42 -24.86 -1.22 -7.00
CA SER A 42 -23.59 -1.86 -6.66
C SER A 42 -22.38 -1.05 -7.12
N LEU A 43 -22.41 -0.55 -8.36
CA LEU A 43 -21.31 0.26 -8.93
C LEU A 43 -21.18 1.62 -8.25
N ILE A 44 -22.29 2.27 -7.90
CA ILE A 44 -22.29 3.51 -7.13
C ILE A 44 -21.63 3.27 -5.77
N ILE A 45 -22.04 2.21 -5.06
CA ILE A 45 -21.46 1.86 -3.76
C ILE A 45 -19.96 1.58 -3.89
N ALA A 46 -19.55 0.76 -4.87
CA ALA A 46 -18.15 0.47 -5.13
C ALA A 46 -17.33 1.73 -5.42
N SER A 47 -17.87 2.65 -6.23
CA SER A 47 -17.24 3.93 -6.56
C SER A 47 -17.07 4.81 -5.33
N VAL A 48 -18.09 4.93 -4.47
CA VAL A 48 -18.01 5.74 -3.24
C VAL A 48 -16.94 5.18 -2.30
N PHE A 49 -16.90 3.85 -2.11
CA PHE A 49 -15.86 3.20 -1.32
C PHE A 49 -14.46 3.39 -1.92
N GLY A 50 -14.32 3.30 -3.25
CA GLY A 50 -13.06 3.50 -3.95
C GLY A 50 -12.54 4.94 -3.87
N ILE A 51 -13.42 5.94 -4.08
CA ILE A 51 -13.07 7.36 -4.06
C ILE A 51 -12.65 7.81 -2.67
N THR A 52 -13.32 7.34 -1.61
CA THR A 52 -13.12 7.83 -0.24
C THR A 52 -11.64 7.92 0.19
N PRO A 53 -10.83 6.84 0.15
CA PRO A 53 -9.41 6.92 0.51
C PRO A 53 -8.57 7.76 -0.46
N ILE A 54 -8.91 7.81 -1.74
CA ILE A 54 -8.18 8.59 -2.76
C ILE A 54 -8.40 10.08 -2.52
N ALA A 55 -9.66 10.50 -2.32
CA ALA A 55 -10.02 11.88 -2.05
C ALA A 55 -9.39 12.42 -0.75
N ILE A 56 -9.28 11.58 0.29
CA ILE A 56 -8.57 11.95 1.52
C ILE A 56 -7.09 12.22 1.24
N GLN A 57 -6.42 11.35 0.47
CA GLN A 57 -5.00 11.53 0.09
C GLN A 57 -4.80 12.77 -0.79
N ALA A 58 -5.67 12.97 -1.78
CA ALA A 58 -5.69 14.14 -2.64
C ALA A 58 -5.82 15.44 -1.83
N PHE A 59 -6.73 15.47 -0.86
CA PHE A 59 -6.93 16.64 0.00
C PHE A 59 -5.71 16.91 0.90
N GLN A 60 -5.05 15.86 1.40
CA GLN A 60 -3.80 15.99 2.15
C GLN A 60 -2.66 16.53 1.29
N ALA A 61 -2.51 16.05 0.05
CA ALA A 61 -1.51 16.56 -0.89
C ALA A 61 -1.75 18.05 -1.24
N MET A 62 -3.00 18.43 -1.49
CA MET A 62 -3.35 19.84 -1.74
C MET A 62 -3.08 20.75 -0.54
N LYS A 63 -3.25 20.28 0.70
CA LYS A 63 -2.92 21.07 1.90
C LYS A 63 -1.45 21.47 1.96
N VAL A 64 -0.56 20.63 1.44
CA VAL A 64 0.88 20.92 1.33
C VAL A 64 1.25 21.53 -0.03
N LYS A 65 0.25 21.99 -0.80
CA LYS A 65 0.40 22.61 -2.13
C LYS A 65 1.06 21.71 -3.17
N VAL A 66 0.90 20.39 -3.05
CA VAL A 66 1.38 19.40 -4.03
C VAL A 66 0.21 18.91 -4.87
N ILE A 67 0.34 18.99 -6.19
CA ILE A 67 -0.60 18.37 -7.13
C ILE A 67 -0.14 16.93 -7.35
N SER A 68 -0.74 15.99 -6.60
CA SER A 68 -0.45 14.56 -6.71
C SER A 68 -1.36 13.87 -7.74
N ILE A 69 -0.95 12.66 -8.16
CA ILE A 69 -1.79 11.80 -9.01
C ILE A 69 -3.14 11.50 -8.31
N ASP A 70 -3.19 11.42 -6.98
CA ASP A 70 -4.43 11.20 -6.24
C ASP A 70 -5.44 12.33 -6.49
N VAL A 71 -4.98 13.58 -6.65
CA VAL A 71 -5.83 14.73 -6.98
C VAL A 71 -6.47 14.53 -8.35
N LEU A 72 -5.67 14.16 -9.35
CA LEU A 72 -6.15 13.90 -10.71
C LEU A 72 -7.18 12.77 -10.74
N VAL A 73 -6.87 11.64 -10.09
CA VAL A 73 -7.76 10.47 -10.03
C VAL A 73 -9.04 10.78 -9.27
N SER A 74 -8.97 11.55 -8.18
CA SER A 74 -10.15 11.98 -7.44
C SER A 74 -11.09 12.82 -8.30
N ILE A 75 -10.54 13.79 -9.05
CA ILE A 75 -11.33 14.64 -9.95
C ILE A 75 -11.98 13.80 -11.06
N ALA A 76 -11.23 12.90 -11.69
CA ALA A 76 -11.75 12.01 -12.73
C ALA A 76 -12.89 11.12 -12.21
N ALA A 77 -12.70 10.46 -11.07
CA ALA A 77 -13.70 9.56 -10.50
C ALA A 77 -14.98 10.28 -10.04
N ILE A 78 -14.83 11.47 -9.45
CA ILE A 78 -15.95 12.33 -9.08
C ILE A 78 -16.67 12.84 -10.35
N GLY A 79 -15.93 13.24 -11.38
CA GLY A 79 -16.48 13.63 -12.68
C GLY A 79 -17.31 12.51 -13.32
N ALA A 80 -16.78 11.28 -13.30
CA ALA A 80 -17.48 10.09 -13.78
C ALA A 80 -18.79 9.85 -13.02
N LEU A 81 -18.82 10.03 -11.68
CA LEU A 81 -20.07 9.96 -10.90
C LEU A 81 -21.07 11.04 -11.30
N PHE A 82 -20.62 12.27 -11.59
CA PHE A 82 -21.51 13.37 -11.99
C PHE A 82 -22.18 13.13 -13.34
N ILE A 83 -21.48 12.52 -14.29
CA ILE A 83 -22.04 12.16 -15.61
C ILE A 83 -22.74 10.80 -15.61
N GLN A 84 -22.92 10.18 -14.44
CA GLN A 84 -23.57 8.88 -14.24
C GLN A 84 -22.82 7.69 -14.89
N ASN A 85 -21.51 7.84 -15.14
CA ASN A 85 -20.65 6.73 -15.57
C ASN A 85 -20.09 5.98 -14.35
N TYR A 86 -20.96 5.20 -13.70
CA TYR A 86 -20.63 4.49 -12.46
C TYR A 86 -19.62 3.37 -12.67
N GLU A 87 -19.64 2.72 -13.82
CA GLU A 87 -18.71 1.65 -14.18
C GLU A 87 -17.28 2.17 -14.26
N GLU A 88 -17.06 3.26 -15.00
CA GLU A 88 -15.74 3.87 -15.14
C GLU A 88 -15.22 4.38 -13.79
N SER A 89 -16.08 5.01 -12.98
CA SER A 89 -15.70 5.48 -11.64
C SER A 89 -15.25 4.32 -10.73
N ALA A 90 -15.99 3.21 -10.72
CA ALA A 90 -15.67 2.05 -9.91
C ALA A 90 -14.36 1.38 -10.38
N ILE A 91 -14.21 1.16 -11.68
CA ILE A 91 -13.03 0.48 -12.26
C ILE A 91 -11.77 1.31 -12.03
N VAL A 92 -11.80 2.61 -12.35
CA VAL A 92 -10.62 3.48 -12.21
C VAL A 92 -10.17 3.56 -10.76
N THR A 93 -11.10 3.75 -9.82
CA THR A 93 -10.76 3.83 -8.40
C THR A 93 -10.26 2.51 -7.84
N PHE A 94 -10.82 1.37 -8.28
CA PHE A 94 -10.33 0.05 -7.92
C PHE A 94 -8.92 -0.21 -8.42
N LEU A 95 -8.67 -0.03 -9.72
CA LEU A 95 -7.35 -0.27 -10.32
C LEU A 95 -6.28 0.63 -9.69
N PHE A 96 -6.62 1.88 -9.39
CA PHE A 96 -5.70 2.79 -8.72
C PHE A 96 -5.36 2.32 -7.30
N LEU A 97 -6.37 1.94 -6.51
CA LEU A 97 -6.15 1.38 -5.17
C LEU A 97 -5.38 0.06 -5.19
N PHE A 98 -5.61 -0.77 -6.20
CA PHE A 98 -4.89 -2.02 -6.39
C PHE A 98 -3.42 -1.78 -6.76
N GLY A 99 -3.14 -0.81 -7.65
CA GLY A 99 -1.78 -0.38 -7.95
C GLY A 99 -1.02 0.09 -6.72
N HIS A 100 -1.65 0.93 -5.90
CA HIS A 100 -1.11 1.36 -4.59
C HIS A 100 -0.80 0.18 -3.67
N TYR A 101 -1.67 -0.83 -3.62
CA TYR A 101 -1.44 -2.03 -2.81
C TYR A 101 -0.20 -2.80 -3.30
N LEU A 102 -0.07 -2.99 -4.62
CA LEU A 102 1.08 -3.69 -5.21
C LEU A 102 2.39 -2.92 -5.00
N GLU A 103 2.36 -1.61 -5.15
CA GLU A 103 3.51 -0.74 -4.89
C GLU A 103 3.95 -0.88 -3.42
N GLN A 104 3.02 -0.77 -2.47
CA GLN A 104 3.33 -0.89 -1.06
C GLN A 104 3.86 -2.29 -0.70
N ARG A 105 3.29 -3.34 -1.28
CA ARG A 105 3.77 -4.72 -1.09
C ARG A 105 5.21 -4.88 -1.59
N THR A 106 5.52 -4.31 -2.76
CA THR A 106 6.85 -4.37 -3.36
C THR A 106 7.87 -3.61 -2.51
N LEU A 107 7.53 -2.39 -2.06
CA LEU A 107 8.40 -1.60 -1.19
C LEU A 107 8.68 -2.31 0.15
N ASN A 108 7.66 -2.92 0.74
CA ASN A 108 7.85 -3.69 1.98
C ASN A 108 8.77 -4.89 1.75
N GLN A 109 8.62 -5.62 0.65
CA GLN A 109 9.50 -6.74 0.30
C GLN A 109 10.96 -6.28 0.16
N THR A 110 11.20 -5.17 -0.56
CA THR A 110 12.55 -4.59 -0.71
C THR A 110 13.14 -4.19 0.64
N ARG A 111 12.34 -3.53 1.49
CA ARG A 111 12.79 -3.10 2.82
C ARG A 111 13.13 -4.29 3.72
N SER A 112 12.35 -5.36 3.68
CA SER A 112 12.63 -6.60 4.41
C SER A 112 13.91 -7.26 3.95
N ALA A 113 14.16 -7.34 2.64
CA ALA A 113 15.40 -7.92 2.11
C ALA A 113 16.65 -7.12 2.53
N ILE A 114 16.58 -5.78 2.48
CA ILE A 114 17.69 -4.93 2.96
C ILE A 114 17.90 -5.13 4.45
N LYS A 115 16.82 -5.19 5.23
CA LYS A 115 16.89 -5.42 6.67
C LYS A 115 17.56 -6.76 6.99
N GLU A 116 17.20 -7.82 6.29
CA GLU A 116 17.80 -9.14 6.46
C GLU A 116 19.30 -9.12 6.13
N LEU A 117 19.72 -8.42 5.07
CA LEU A 117 21.13 -8.23 4.75
C LEU A 117 21.90 -7.47 5.84
N THR A 118 21.28 -6.44 6.43
CA THR A 118 21.92 -5.70 7.54
C THR A 118 21.99 -6.52 8.84
N GLU A 119 21.03 -7.41 9.08
CA GLU A 119 21.04 -8.32 10.24
C GLU A 119 22.05 -9.48 10.07
N MET A 120 22.52 -9.75 8.84
CA MET A 120 23.61 -10.71 8.61
C MET A 120 25.01 -10.15 8.94
N ALA A 121 25.16 -8.83 9.06
CA ALA A 121 26.42 -8.25 9.52
C ALA A 121 26.58 -8.56 11.02
N PRO A 122 27.62 -9.32 11.43
CA PRO A 122 27.83 -9.63 12.84
C PRO A 122 28.17 -8.35 13.61
N GLU A 123 27.67 -8.22 14.85
CA GLU A 123 28.02 -7.11 15.74
C GLU A 123 29.32 -7.41 16.53
N SER A 124 29.64 -8.69 16.74
CA SER A 124 30.84 -9.15 17.45
C SER A 124 31.56 -10.28 16.70
N ALA A 125 32.85 -10.46 17.01
CA ALA A 125 33.68 -11.54 16.51
C ALA A 125 34.50 -12.17 17.64
N LEU A 126 34.84 -13.45 17.51
CA LEU A 126 35.76 -14.13 18.44
C LEU A 126 37.20 -13.99 17.92
N LYS A 127 37.98 -13.10 18.53
CA LYS A 127 39.38 -12.83 18.16
C LYS A 127 40.35 -13.62 19.03
N GLN A 128 41.36 -14.21 18.42
CA GLN A 128 42.46 -14.85 19.14
C GLN A 128 43.39 -13.79 19.74
N MET A 129 43.54 -13.80 21.06
CA MET A 129 44.43 -12.92 21.80
C MET A 129 45.86 -13.49 21.85
N ASP A 130 46.85 -12.67 22.22
CA ASP A 130 48.27 -13.06 22.34
C ASP A 130 48.50 -14.28 23.27
N ASN A 131 47.59 -14.50 24.22
CA ASN A 131 47.62 -15.63 25.15
C ASN A 131 47.08 -16.95 24.54
N GLY A 132 46.67 -16.93 23.26
CA GLY A 132 46.12 -18.06 22.51
C GLY A 132 44.63 -18.35 22.75
N LYS A 133 43.96 -17.60 23.64
CA LYS A 133 42.52 -17.72 23.91
C LYS A 133 41.71 -16.84 22.97
N PHE A 134 40.45 -17.21 22.75
CA PHE A 134 39.49 -16.41 22.01
C PHE A 134 38.66 -15.55 22.96
N GLU A 135 38.52 -14.28 22.65
CA GLU A 135 37.65 -13.33 23.36
C GLU A 135 36.70 -12.66 22.36
N GLU A 136 35.48 -12.35 22.83
CA GLU A 136 34.49 -11.65 22.04
C GLU A 136 34.82 -10.16 22.01
N VAL A 137 34.98 -9.61 20.80
CA VAL A 137 35.28 -8.19 20.54
C VAL A 137 34.24 -7.62 19.58
N GLU A 138 34.04 -6.30 19.59
CA GLU A 138 33.22 -5.64 18.57
C GLU A 138 33.87 -5.83 17.20
N VAL A 139 33.07 -5.98 16.14
CA VAL A 139 33.62 -6.15 14.78
C VAL A 139 34.47 -4.95 14.34
N ASP A 140 34.20 -3.76 14.87
CA ASP A 140 34.98 -2.55 14.64
C ASP A 140 36.40 -2.60 15.26
N ASP A 141 36.65 -3.51 16.22
CA ASP A 141 37.95 -3.73 16.88
C ASP A 141 38.78 -4.86 16.24
N VAL A 142 38.33 -5.39 15.10
CA VAL A 142 39.03 -6.43 14.32
C VAL A 142 39.89 -5.79 13.23
N ASP A 143 41.18 -6.11 13.23
CA ASP A 143 42.17 -5.59 12.28
C ASP A 143 42.51 -6.62 11.19
N GLU A 144 43.00 -6.14 10.04
CA GLU A 144 43.50 -7.01 8.97
C GLU A 144 44.67 -7.88 9.49
N GLY A 145 44.49 -9.21 9.43
CA GLY A 145 45.48 -10.18 9.87
C GLY A 145 45.16 -10.89 11.19
N ASP A 146 44.11 -10.49 11.89
CA ASP A 146 43.61 -11.18 13.07
C ASP A 146 43.12 -12.60 12.77
N ILE A 147 43.31 -13.52 13.72
CA ILE A 147 42.79 -14.89 13.65
C ILE A 147 41.45 -14.92 14.37
N LEU A 148 40.38 -15.21 13.61
CA LEU A 148 39.01 -15.31 14.11
C LEU A 148 38.54 -16.77 14.15
N LEU A 149 37.56 -17.06 15.00
CA LEU A 149 36.84 -18.35 15.05
C LEU A 149 35.46 -18.26 14.41
#